data_AF-A0A955Y9Q9-F1
#
_entry.id   AF-A0A955Y9Q9-F1
#
_cell.length_a   1.000
_cell.length_b   1.000
_cell.length_c   1.000
_cell.angle_alpha   90.00
_cell.angle_beta   90.00
_cell.angle_gamma   90.00
#
_symmetry.space_group_name_H-M   'P 1'
#
loop_
_entity.id
_entity.type
_entity.pdbx_description
1 polymer ?
#
loop_
_entity_poly.entity_id
_entity_poly.type
_entity_poly.pdbx_seq_one_letter_code
_entity_poly.pdbx_strand_id
1 'polypeptide(L)'
;MSMKFALRGRGLQPVVQGAADLPALLDLDEALWVATAAPVKSFRADPVLLASLDTDGDGRIRSDELRAAIRWTLAHLSDTTGIDAKSTTVRVAAIPADAPDGPTLRTAAESVAPGAAEVTLEAIRKVRADEEATGLSAAGMAALTAAGDDEALASYLGHIVEVTGGVDHPVGGKAVTAGTLDQFLADSRAWLDWSDAGATDAVR
;
A
#
# COMPACT_ATOMS: atom_id res chain seq x y z
N MET A 1 5.98 14.05 28.84
CA MET A 1 6.29 12.69 29.36
C MET A 1 7.75 12.40 29.03
N SER A 2 8.57 11.90 29.95
CA SER A 2 9.98 11.57 29.65
C SER A 2 10.08 10.14 29.11
N MET A 3 10.74 9.95 27.96
CA MET A 3 11.02 8.62 27.41
C MET A 3 11.91 7.83 28.38
N LYS A 4 11.56 6.57 28.65
CA LYS A 4 12.39 5.66 29.46
C LYS A 4 13.39 4.94 28.56
N PHE A 5 14.58 4.69 29.08
CA PHE A 5 15.61 3.92 28.39
C PHE A 5 16.03 2.72 29.23
N ALA A 6 16.36 1.63 28.55
CA ALA A 6 16.94 0.45 29.17
C ALA A 6 18.20 0.02 28.43
N LEU A 7 19.17 -0.49 29.19
CA LEU A 7 20.34 -1.13 28.59
C LEU A 7 19.91 -2.44 27.93
N ARG A 8 20.23 -2.58 26.64
CA ARG A 8 19.99 -3.79 25.84
C ARG A 8 21.28 -4.12 25.10
N GLY A 9 21.90 -5.24 25.45
CA GLY A 9 23.27 -5.54 25.03
C GLY A 9 24.24 -4.46 25.54
N ARG A 10 24.86 -3.72 24.63
CA ARG A 10 25.80 -2.62 24.95
C ARG A 10 25.23 -1.22 24.70
N GLY A 11 23.99 -1.10 24.24
CA GLY A 11 23.36 0.18 23.88
C GLY A 11 22.18 0.54 24.79
N LEU A 12 21.96 1.84 24.99
CA LEU A 12 20.71 2.36 25.55
C LEU A 12 19.65 2.35 24.46
N GLN A 13 18.50 1.76 24.74
CA GLN A 13 17.37 1.71 23.82
C GLN A 13 16.11 2.28 24.48
N PRO A 14 15.27 3.02 23.74
CA PRO A 14 14.00 3.50 24.27
C PRO A 14 13.09 2.33 24.63
N VAL A 15 12.36 2.47 25.73
CA VAL A 15 11.39 1.48 26.20
C VAL A 15 10.01 1.95 25.80
N VAL A 16 9.41 1.26 24.82
CA VAL A 16 8.03 1.49 24.39
C VAL A 16 7.14 0.51 25.15
N GLN A 17 6.27 1.04 26.02
CA GLN A 17 5.30 0.26 26.79
C GLN A 17 3.92 0.29 26.14
N GLY A 18 3.58 1.39 25.46
CA GLY A 18 2.28 1.57 24.82
C GLY A 18 2.19 2.80 23.94
N ALA A 19 0.97 3.11 23.51
CA ALA A 19 0.68 4.21 22.59
C ALA A 19 1.16 5.58 23.10
N ALA A 20 1.09 5.79 24.41
CA ALA A 20 1.49 7.06 25.03
C ALA A 20 2.99 7.38 24.87
N ASP A 21 3.83 6.39 24.56
CA ASP A 21 5.26 6.59 24.33
C ASP A 21 5.58 6.98 22.88
N LEU A 22 4.65 6.73 21.93
CA LEU A 22 4.87 6.97 20.50
C LEU A 22 5.19 8.43 20.15
N PRO A 23 4.52 9.46 20.72
CA PRO A 23 4.87 10.85 20.44
C PRO A 23 6.32 11.16 20.83
N ALA A 24 6.77 10.66 22.00
CA ALA A 24 8.12 10.92 22.49
C ALA A 24 9.22 10.18 21.69
N LEU A 25 8.87 9.15 20.90
CA LEU A 25 9.82 8.55 19.95
C LEU A 25 10.17 9.52 18.81
N LEU A 26 9.24 10.38 18.40
CA LEU A 26 9.45 11.31 17.29
C LEU A 26 10.46 12.41 17.63
N ASP A 27 10.55 12.76 18.91
CA ASP A 27 11.47 13.77 19.45
C ASP A 27 12.86 13.20 19.78
N LEU A 28 13.09 11.90 19.57
CA LEU A 28 14.40 11.30 19.80
C LEU A 28 15.43 11.81 18.80
N ASP A 29 16.60 12.15 19.34
CA ASP A 29 17.81 12.45 18.58
C ASP A 29 18.12 11.29 17.62
N GLU A 30 18.56 11.63 16.40
CA GLU A 30 18.90 10.67 15.35
C GLU A 30 19.95 9.65 15.82
N ALA A 31 20.89 10.04 16.69
CA ALA A 31 21.91 9.16 17.24
C ALA A 31 21.34 8.01 18.11
N LEU A 32 20.10 8.14 18.59
CA LEU A 32 19.41 7.09 19.36
C LEU A 32 18.68 6.08 18.46
N TRP A 33 18.62 6.33 17.15
CA TRP A 33 18.13 5.39 16.15
C TRP A 33 19.28 4.50 15.66
N VAL A 34 19.73 3.61 16.55
CA VAL A 34 20.94 2.79 16.41
C VAL A 34 20.93 1.89 15.16
N ALA A 35 19.75 1.54 14.63
CA ALA A 35 19.59 0.81 13.38
C ALA A 35 18.86 1.70 12.38
N THR A 36 19.62 2.40 11.53
CA THR A 36 19.05 3.27 10.48
C THR A 36 18.20 2.48 9.49
N ALA A 37 18.47 1.19 9.30
CA ALA A 37 17.70 0.28 8.45
C ALA A 37 17.74 -1.18 8.95
N ALA A 38 16.59 -1.73 9.32
CA ALA A 38 16.45 -3.11 9.78
C ALA A 38 15.83 -4.00 8.68
N PRO A 39 16.40 -5.18 8.34
CA PRO A 39 15.81 -6.05 7.32
C PRO A 39 14.39 -6.49 7.70
N VAL A 40 13.43 -6.36 6.77
CA VAL A 40 12.03 -6.75 6.99
C VAL A 40 11.90 -8.18 7.51
N LYS A 41 12.66 -9.11 6.93
CA LYS A 41 12.71 -10.53 7.31
C LYS A 41 13.19 -10.82 8.73
N SER A 42 13.78 -9.85 9.43
CA SER A 42 14.21 -10.00 10.82
C SER A 42 13.05 -9.84 11.82
N PHE A 43 11.92 -9.29 11.38
CA PHE A 43 10.75 -9.08 12.23
C PHE A 43 9.80 -10.27 12.18
N ARG A 44 9.29 -10.67 13.34
CA ARG A 44 8.20 -11.65 13.49
C ARG A 44 6.89 -10.91 13.68
N ALA A 45 6.46 -10.21 12.64
CA ALA A 45 5.24 -9.42 12.61
C ALA A 45 4.43 -9.76 11.35
N ASP A 46 3.27 -9.12 11.23
CA ASP A 46 2.42 -9.31 10.08
C ASP A 46 3.10 -8.87 8.77
N PRO A 47 3.20 -9.73 7.75
CA PRO A 47 3.90 -9.38 6.51
C PRO A 47 3.29 -8.20 5.77
N VAL A 48 1.96 -8.03 5.82
CA VAL A 48 1.26 -6.92 5.15
C VAL A 48 1.58 -5.60 5.86
N LEU A 49 1.62 -5.62 7.19
CA LEU A 49 2.08 -4.46 7.96
C LEU A 49 3.54 -4.11 7.61
N LEU A 50 4.43 -5.10 7.60
CA LEU A 50 5.85 -4.86 7.32
C LEU A 50 6.07 -4.31 5.90
N ALA A 51 5.35 -4.81 4.90
CA ALA A 51 5.37 -4.28 3.54
C ALA A 51 4.82 -2.84 3.46
N SER A 52 3.90 -2.46 4.35
CA SER A 52 3.38 -1.09 4.42
C SER A 52 4.36 -0.12 5.11
N LEU A 53 5.33 -0.63 5.88
CA LEU A 53 6.38 0.16 6.53
C LEU A 53 7.60 0.36 5.62
N ASP A 54 7.90 -0.60 4.75
CA ASP A 54 8.95 -0.54 3.73
C ASP A 54 8.41 0.18 2.48
N THR A 55 8.38 1.51 2.56
CA THR A 55 7.68 2.37 1.61
C THR A 55 8.40 2.49 0.27
N ASP A 56 9.71 2.25 0.24
CA ASP A 56 10.50 2.23 -1.00
C ASP A 56 10.76 0.81 -1.55
N GLY A 57 10.38 -0.23 -0.80
CA GLY A 57 10.44 -1.62 -1.24
C GLY A 57 11.85 -2.20 -1.30
N ASP A 58 12.81 -1.64 -0.56
CA ASP A 58 14.20 -2.11 -0.55
C ASP A 58 14.42 -3.36 0.34
N GLY A 59 13.36 -3.82 1.02
CA GLY A 59 13.38 -4.96 1.94
C GLY A 59 13.88 -4.60 3.33
N ARG A 60 13.96 -3.32 3.69
CA ARG A 60 14.44 -2.81 4.97
C ARG A 60 13.53 -1.69 5.46
N ILE A 61 13.25 -1.70 6.76
CA ILE A 61 12.50 -0.61 7.40
C ILE A 61 13.50 0.39 7.96
N ARG A 62 13.43 1.62 7.48
CA ARG A 62 14.28 2.72 7.92
C ARG A 62 13.65 3.52 9.06
N SER A 63 14.50 4.27 9.76
CA SER A 63 14.06 5.08 10.90
C SER A 63 13.09 6.19 10.50
N ASP A 64 13.29 6.81 9.34
CA ASP A 64 12.41 7.82 8.77
C ASP A 64 11.04 7.25 8.37
N GLU A 65 11.01 6.06 7.79
CA GLU A 65 9.76 5.34 7.47
C GLU A 65 8.99 4.97 8.73
N LEU A 66 9.67 4.45 9.76
CA LEU A 66 9.03 4.13 11.03
C LEU A 66 8.51 5.40 11.74
N ARG A 67 9.27 6.51 11.70
CA ARG A 67 8.80 7.81 12.20
C ARG A 67 7.60 8.32 11.40
N ALA A 68 7.56 8.12 10.08
CA ALA A 68 6.43 8.49 9.25
C ALA A 68 5.19 7.66 9.61
N ALA A 69 5.33 6.35 9.79
CA ALA A 69 4.25 5.48 10.23
C ALA A 69 3.70 5.87 11.61
N ILE A 70 4.58 6.21 12.56
CA ILE A 70 4.16 6.70 13.89
C ILE A 70 3.39 8.02 13.75
N ARG A 71 3.90 9.00 12.99
CA ARG A 71 3.20 10.28 12.74
C ARG A 71 1.83 10.05 12.12
N TRP A 72 1.76 9.21 11.09
CA TRP A 72 0.52 8.86 10.42
C TRP A 72 -0.48 8.22 11.39
N THR A 73 -0.03 7.26 12.20
CA THR A 73 -0.88 6.59 13.20
C THR A 73 -1.47 7.59 14.19
N LEU A 74 -0.65 8.51 14.72
CA LEU A 74 -1.08 9.52 15.70
C LEU A 74 -1.98 10.61 15.08
N ALA A 75 -1.82 10.91 13.79
CA ALA A 75 -2.67 11.87 13.10
C ALA A 75 -4.07 11.30 12.78
N HIS A 76 -4.19 9.98 12.64
CA HIS A 76 -5.42 9.32 12.17
C HIS A 76 -6.17 8.54 13.25
N LEU A 77 -5.66 8.49 14.49
CA LEU A 77 -6.35 7.86 15.63
C LEU A 77 -6.48 8.85 16.79
N SER A 78 -7.71 9.29 17.08
CA SER A 78 -8.03 10.05 18.29
C SER A 78 -8.05 9.17 19.55
N ASP A 79 -8.24 7.86 19.37
CA ASP A 79 -8.23 6.88 20.44
C ASP A 79 -7.24 5.76 20.13
N THR A 80 -6.16 5.71 20.91
CA THR A 80 -5.07 4.75 20.74
C THR A 80 -5.16 3.57 21.71
N THR A 81 -6.24 3.43 22.49
CA THR A 81 -6.39 2.33 23.47
C THR A 81 -6.33 0.95 22.83
N GLY A 82 -6.72 0.84 21.56
CA GLY A 82 -6.60 -0.39 20.78
C GLY A 82 -5.15 -0.87 20.60
N ILE A 83 -4.17 0.04 20.58
CA ILE A 83 -2.74 -0.30 20.47
C ILE A 83 -2.29 -1.04 21.73
N ASP A 84 -2.63 -0.50 22.91
CA ASP A 84 -2.27 -1.08 24.20
C ASP A 84 -2.97 -2.43 24.42
N ALA A 85 -4.22 -2.53 23.97
CA ALA A 85 -5.00 -3.76 23.98
C ALA A 85 -4.54 -4.80 22.94
N LYS A 86 -3.63 -4.44 22.02
CA LYS A 86 -3.22 -5.27 20.86
C LYS A 86 -4.42 -5.71 20.03
N SER A 87 -5.40 -4.82 19.87
CA SER A 87 -6.63 -5.04 19.15
C SER A 87 -6.36 -5.22 17.65
N THR A 88 -7.05 -6.17 17.02
CA THR A 88 -7.13 -6.31 15.56
C THR A 88 -8.37 -5.60 14.98
N THR A 89 -8.98 -4.71 15.76
CA THR A 89 -10.21 -4.00 15.45
C THR A 89 -10.02 -2.50 15.66
N VAL A 90 -10.50 -1.70 14.70
CA VAL A 90 -10.51 -0.25 14.75
C VAL A 90 -11.96 0.24 14.82
N ARG A 91 -12.25 1.12 15.78
CA ARG A 91 -13.53 1.83 15.84
C ARG A 91 -13.55 2.95 14.81
N VAL A 92 -14.58 3.02 13.97
CA VAL A 92 -14.72 4.09 12.97
C VAL A 92 -14.77 5.47 13.63
N ALA A 93 -15.36 5.57 14.82
CA ALA A 93 -15.39 6.79 15.61
C ALA A 93 -13.99 7.27 16.09
N ALA A 94 -12.99 6.39 16.14
CA ALA A 94 -11.62 6.74 16.53
C ALA A 94 -10.81 7.41 15.40
N ILE A 95 -11.34 7.47 14.18
CA ILE A 95 -10.67 8.09 13.03
C ILE A 95 -11.17 9.52 12.89
N PRO A 96 -10.41 10.59 13.18
CA PRO A 96 -10.93 11.96 13.04
C PRO A 96 -11.32 12.26 11.59
N ALA A 97 -12.45 12.93 11.36
CA ALA A 97 -12.91 13.26 10.01
C ALA A 97 -12.11 14.40 9.36
N ASP A 98 -11.42 15.20 10.17
CA ASP A 98 -10.55 16.32 9.79
C ASP A 98 -9.07 15.94 9.72
N ALA A 99 -8.71 14.67 10.02
CA ALA A 99 -7.38 14.15 9.76
C ALA A 99 -7.09 14.13 8.25
N PRO A 100 -5.82 14.26 7.81
CA PRO A 100 -5.46 14.33 6.39
C PRO A 100 -6.10 13.26 5.50
N ASP A 101 -6.08 11.99 5.95
CA ASP A 101 -6.68 10.84 5.27
C ASP A 101 -7.98 10.37 5.95
N GLY A 102 -8.49 11.12 6.94
CA GLY A 102 -9.66 10.78 7.74
C GLY A 102 -10.91 10.45 6.93
N PRO A 103 -11.31 11.31 5.95
CA PRO A 103 -12.44 11.03 5.07
C PRO A 103 -12.25 9.73 4.26
N THR A 104 -11.07 9.55 3.67
CA THR A 104 -10.72 8.35 2.88
C THR A 104 -10.78 7.08 3.72
N LEU A 105 -10.21 7.10 4.93
CA LEU A 105 -10.22 5.97 5.85
C LEU A 105 -11.65 5.61 6.30
N ARG A 106 -12.50 6.62 6.51
CA ARG A 106 -13.92 6.40 6.86
C ARG A 106 -14.71 5.82 5.70
N THR A 107 -14.48 6.29 4.48
CA THR A 107 -15.05 5.69 3.28
C THR A 107 -14.59 4.24 3.11
N ALA A 108 -13.30 3.96 3.30
CA ALA A 108 -12.77 2.60 3.24
C ALA A 108 -13.39 1.70 4.33
N ALA A 109 -13.57 2.20 5.54
CA ALA A 109 -14.26 1.48 6.61
C ALA A 109 -15.69 1.12 6.24
N GLU A 110 -16.44 2.06 5.66
CA GLU A 110 -17.81 1.83 5.17
C GLU A 110 -17.85 0.82 4.02
N SER A 111 -16.88 0.86 3.10
CA SER A 111 -16.78 -0.14 2.02
C SER A 111 -16.48 -1.54 2.54
N VAL A 112 -15.67 -1.66 3.59
CA VAL A 112 -15.30 -2.97 4.17
C VAL A 112 -16.42 -3.54 5.05
N ALA A 113 -17.07 -2.70 5.86
CA ALA A 113 -18.10 -3.11 6.79
C ALA A 113 -19.24 -2.06 6.84
N PRO A 114 -20.16 -2.07 5.86
CA PRO A 114 -21.21 -1.07 5.74
C PRO A 114 -22.05 -0.91 7.01
N GLY A 115 -22.17 0.31 7.52
CA GLY A 115 -22.92 0.64 8.73
C GLY A 115 -22.35 0.10 10.05
N ALA A 116 -21.18 -0.56 10.03
CA ALA A 116 -20.56 -1.08 11.24
C ALA A 116 -19.84 0.01 12.04
N ALA A 117 -19.93 -0.06 13.37
CA ALA A 117 -19.18 0.85 14.25
C ALA A 117 -17.68 0.52 14.32
N GLU A 118 -17.32 -0.72 13.97
CA GLU A 118 -15.98 -1.26 14.07
C GLU A 118 -15.63 -2.04 12.80
N VAL A 119 -14.35 -1.99 12.42
CA VAL A 119 -13.79 -2.73 11.29
C VAL A 119 -12.69 -3.64 11.82
N THR A 120 -12.75 -4.91 11.47
CA THR A 120 -11.73 -5.90 11.86
C THR A 120 -10.68 -6.08 10.76
N LEU A 121 -9.45 -6.38 11.16
CA LEU A 121 -8.37 -6.71 10.22
C LEU A 121 -8.73 -7.91 9.34
N GLU A 122 -9.49 -8.87 9.87
CA GLU A 122 -10.00 -10.01 9.10
C GLU A 122 -10.96 -9.57 8.00
N ALA A 123 -11.92 -8.67 8.29
CA ALA A 123 -12.84 -8.14 7.29
C ALA A 123 -12.09 -7.39 6.18
N ILE A 124 -11.11 -6.56 6.54
CA ILE A 124 -10.26 -5.84 5.57
C ILE A 124 -9.55 -6.84 4.63
N ARG A 125 -8.98 -7.90 5.20
CA ARG A 125 -8.28 -8.94 4.42
C ARG A 125 -9.22 -9.70 3.52
N LYS A 126 -10.42 -10.01 4.01
CA LYS A 126 -11.44 -10.70 3.22
C LYS A 126 -11.83 -9.87 2.01
N VAL A 127 -12.19 -8.59 2.20
CA VAL A 127 -12.57 -7.70 1.11
C VAL A 127 -11.44 -7.55 0.10
N ARG A 128 -10.20 -7.34 0.57
CA ARG A 128 -9.02 -7.30 -0.30
C ARG A 128 -8.85 -8.58 -1.11
N ALA A 129 -9.00 -9.75 -0.48
CA ALA A 129 -8.85 -11.03 -1.17
C ALA A 129 -9.99 -11.26 -2.19
N ASP A 130 -11.21 -10.86 -1.85
CA ASP A 130 -12.37 -10.95 -2.73
C ASP A 130 -12.19 -10.01 -3.95
N GLU A 131 -11.65 -8.80 -3.77
CA GLU A 131 -11.27 -7.89 -4.87
C GLU A 131 -10.12 -8.45 -5.72
N GLU A 132 -9.05 -8.96 -5.09
CA GLU A 132 -7.91 -9.54 -5.80
C GLU A 132 -8.31 -10.74 -6.67
N ALA A 133 -9.29 -11.53 -6.20
CA ALA A 133 -9.86 -12.64 -6.97
C ALA A 133 -10.60 -12.20 -8.24
N THR A 134 -11.02 -10.94 -8.34
CA THR A 134 -11.58 -10.39 -9.60
C THR A 134 -10.49 -10.11 -10.64
N GLY A 135 -9.21 -10.13 -10.26
CA GLY A 135 -8.09 -9.79 -11.13
C GLY A 135 -7.63 -8.35 -11.02
N LEU A 136 -8.13 -7.58 -10.05
CA LEU A 136 -7.62 -6.26 -9.70
C LEU A 136 -6.68 -6.38 -8.50
N SER A 137 -5.48 -5.81 -8.58
CA SER A 137 -4.59 -5.76 -7.41
C SER A 137 -4.57 -4.41 -6.73
N ALA A 138 -4.25 -4.41 -5.44
CA ALA A 138 -3.99 -3.18 -4.70
C ALA A 138 -2.79 -2.36 -5.24
N ALA A 139 -1.93 -2.98 -6.07
CA ALA A 139 -0.83 -2.29 -6.76
C ALA A 139 -1.26 -1.68 -8.11
N GLY A 140 -2.56 -1.67 -8.43
CA GLY A 140 -3.09 -1.07 -9.66
C GLY A 140 -2.87 -1.94 -10.90
N MET A 141 -2.69 -3.24 -10.73
CA MET A 141 -2.63 -4.21 -11.83
C MET A 141 -4.03 -4.73 -12.17
N ALA A 142 -4.32 -4.91 -13.46
CA ALA A 142 -5.57 -5.49 -13.96
C ALA A 142 -5.28 -6.71 -14.84
N ALA A 143 -5.63 -7.90 -14.38
CA ALA A 143 -5.64 -9.13 -15.17
C ALA A 143 -6.83 -9.14 -16.14
N LEU A 144 -6.81 -10.04 -17.13
CA LEU A 144 -7.91 -10.17 -18.09
C LEU A 144 -9.27 -10.45 -17.40
N THR A 145 -9.28 -11.17 -16.28
CA THR A 145 -10.50 -11.46 -15.52
C THR A 145 -11.13 -10.21 -14.90
N ALA A 146 -10.37 -9.12 -14.73
CA ALA A 146 -10.90 -7.85 -14.22
C ALA A 146 -11.95 -7.22 -15.15
N ALA A 147 -11.99 -7.66 -16.42
CA ALA A 147 -13.02 -7.24 -17.37
C ALA A 147 -14.41 -7.80 -17.04
N GLY A 148 -14.52 -8.86 -16.23
CA GLY A 148 -15.79 -9.53 -15.97
C GLY A 148 -16.46 -9.97 -17.28
N ASP A 149 -17.70 -9.52 -17.49
CA ASP A 149 -18.50 -9.83 -18.68
C ASP A 149 -18.28 -8.82 -19.83
N ASP A 150 -17.40 -7.82 -19.68
CA ASP A 150 -17.09 -6.85 -20.73
C ASP A 150 -16.07 -7.42 -21.72
N GLU A 151 -16.58 -7.99 -22.82
CA GLU A 151 -15.76 -8.57 -23.89
C GLU A 151 -14.82 -7.56 -24.55
N ALA A 152 -15.24 -6.28 -24.67
CA ALA A 152 -14.42 -5.25 -25.29
C ALA A 152 -13.24 -4.88 -24.39
N LEU A 153 -13.48 -4.75 -23.08
CA LEU A 153 -12.42 -4.54 -22.10
C LEU A 153 -11.48 -5.74 -22.02
N ALA A 154 -12.00 -6.97 -22.02
CA ALA A 154 -11.19 -8.18 -22.02
C ALA A 154 -10.26 -8.25 -23.24
N SER A 155 -10.78 -7.93 -24.44
CA SER A 155 -9.98 -7.86 -25.66
C SER A 155 -8.92 -6.77 -25.59
N TYR A 156 -9.27 -5.59 -25.08
CA TYR A 156 -8.33 -4.48 -24.92
C TYR A 156 -7.17 -4.83 -23.99
N LEU A 157 -7.46 -5.41 -22.82
CA LEU A 157 -6.44 -5.90 -21.89
C LEU A 157 -5.56 -7.00 -22.53
N GLY A 158 -6.18 -7.89 -23.32
CA GLY A 158 -5.48 -8.91 -24.08
C GLY A 158 -4.46 -8.34 -25.06
N HIS A 159 -4.83 -7.33 -25.87
CA HIS A 159 -3.92 -6.69 -26.82
C HIS A 159 -2.76 -5.98 -26.13
N ILE A 160 -3.00 -5.32 -24.99
CA ILE A 160 -1.92 -4.68 -24.23
C ILE A 160 -0.92 -5.73 -23.75
N VAL A 161 -1.41 -6.86 -23.21
CA VAL A 161 -0.54 -7.96 -22.76
C VAL A 161 0.22 -8.58 -23.92
N GLU A 162 -0.41 -8.76 -25.08
CA GLU A 162 0.24 -9.34 -26.27
C GLU A 162 1.41 -8.48 -26.76
N VAL A 163 1.23 -7.16 -26.79
CA VAL A 163 2.26 -6.22 -27.27
C VAL A 163 3.36 -5.99 -26.23
N THR A 164 3.00 -5.84 -24.95
CA THR A 164 3.95 -5.45 -23.90
C THR A 164 4.54 -6.62 -23.13
N GLY A 165 4.00 -7.83 -23.30
CA GLY A 165 4.31 -9.03 -22.53
C GLY A 165 3.61 -9.08 -21.15
N GLY A 166 3.05 -7.97 -20.68
CA GLY A 166 2.39 -7.84 -19.38
C GLY A 166 3.29 -8.13 -18.17
N VAL A 167 2.72 -8.03 -16.98
CA VAL A 167 3.37 -8.40 -15.71
C VAL A 167 2.64 -9.58 -15.08
N ASP A 168 3.34 -10.45 -14.35
CA ASP A 168 2.69 -11.55 -13.64
C ASP A 168 1.76 -11.02 -12.54
N HIS A 169 0.52 -11.48 -12.54
CA HIS A 169 -0.46 -11.10 -11.54
C HIS A 169 -0.39 -12.04 -10.31
N PRO A 170 -0.60 -11.55 -9.07
CA PRO A 170 -0.57 -12.38 -7.86
C PRO A 170 -1.54 -13.56 -7.86
N VAL A 171 -2.71 -13.41 -8.49
CA VAL A 171 -3.70 -14.51 -8.65
C VAL A 171 -3.46 -15.38 -9.89
N GLY A 172 -2.35 -15.16 -10.61
CA GLY A 172 -1.96 -15.90 -11.80
C GLY A 172 -2.32 -15.20 -13.11
N GLY A 173 -1.65 -15.60 -14.18
CA GLY A 173 -1.78 -14.97 -15.51
C GLY A 173 -1.01 -13.66 -15.64
N LYS A 174 -1.23 -12.97 -16.76
CA LYS A 174 -0.64 -11.67 -17.05
C LYS A 174 -1.65 -10.56 -16.73
N ALA A 175 -1.11 -9.42 -16.33
CA ALA A 175 -1.86 -8.21 -16.04
C ALA A 175 -1.24 -6.99 -16.71
N VAL A 176 -2.10 -6.00 -16.89
CA VAL A 176 -1.77 -4.64 -17.32
C VAL A 176 -1.52 -3.79 -16.09
N THR A 177 -0.46 -3.01 -16.11
CA THR A 177 -0.16 -1.93 -15.16
C THR A 177 -0.28 -0.58 -15.88
N ALA A 178 -0.30 0.53 -15.12
CA ALA A 178 -0.22 1.86 -15.71
C ALA A 178 0.99 2.01 -16.66
N GLY A 179 2.16 1.49 -16.28
CA GLY A 179 3.36 1.55 -17.11
C GLY A 179 3.24 0.76 -18.42
N THR A 180 2.67 -0.45 -18.39
CA THR A 180 2.44 -1.22 -19.63
C THR A 180 1.36 -0.59 -20.51
N LEU A 181 0.35 0.03 -19.91
CA LEU A 181 -0.68 0.77 -20.65
C LEU A 181 -0.05 1.98 -21.38
N ASP A 182 0.76 2.76 -20.67
CA ASP A 182 1.46 3.92 -21.26
C ASP A 182 2.38 3.50 -22.41
N GLN A 183 3.12 2.41 -22.23
CA GLN A 183 3.98 1.84 -23.28
C GLN A 183 3.16 1.44 -24.52
N PHE A 184 2.07 0.70 -24.32
CA PHE A 184 1.19 0.29 -25.42
C PHE A 184 0.62 1.47 -26.20
N LEU A 185 0.17 2.52 -25.49
CA LEU A 185 -0.37 3.73 -26.11
C LEU A 185 0.70 4.50 -26.89
N ALA A 186 1.92 4.59 -26.36
CA ALA A 186 3.05 5.22 -27.03
C ALA A 186 3.43 4.47 -28.32
N ASP A 187 3.56 3.14 -28.25
CA ASP A 187 3.91 2.29 -29.39
C ASP A 187 2.83 2.31 -30.47
N SER A 188 1.56 2.25 -30.06
CA SER A 188 0.42 2.34 -30.97
C SER A 188 0.44 3.65 -31.75
N ARG A 189 0.73 4.76 -31.07
CA ARG A 189 0.81 6.07 -31.72
C ARG A 189 2.00 6.18 -32.66
N ALA A 190 3.18 5.72 -32.24
CA ALA A 190 4.37 5.71 -33.08
C ALA A 190 4.14 4.87 -34.37
N TRP A 191 3.42 3.76 -34.25
CA TRP A 191 3.06 2.92 -35.39
C TRP A 191 2.07 3.61 -36.34
N LEU A 192 1.03 4.25 -35.81
CA LEU A 192 0.07 5.02 -36.62
C LEU A 192 0.77 6.18 -37.36
N ASP A 193 1.61 6.94 -36.67
CA ASP A 193 2.38 8.05 -37.26
C ASP A 193 3.31 7.54 -38.38
N TRP A 194 3.97 6.38 -38.20
CA TRP A 194 4.78 5.74 -39.24
C TRP A 194 3.94 5.27 -40.43
N SER A 195 2.80 4.64 -40.17
CA SER A 195 1.89 4.14 -41.21
C SER A 195 1.35 5.28 -42.08
N ASP A 196 0.96 6.39 -41.47
CA ASP A 196 0.47 7.59 -42.17
C ASP A 196 1.56 8.25 -43.02
N ALA A 197 2.79 8.33 -42.49
CA ALA A 197 3.94 8.83 -43.24
C ALA A 197 4.25 7.95 -44.47
N GLY A 198 4.24 6.62 -44.29
CA GLY A 198 4.45 5.66 -45.38
C GLY A 198 3.35 5.68 -46.44
N ALA A 199 2.09 5.89 -46.04
CA ALA A 199 0.97 6.05 -46.96
C ALA A 199 1.08 7.33 -47.81
N THR A 200 1.72 8.38 -47.27
CA THR A 200 1.91 9.66 -47.98
C THR A 200 3.04 9.60 -49.02
N ASP A 201 4.10 8.82 -48.76
CA ASP A 201 5.22 8.64 -49.69
C ASP A 201 4.89 7.72 -50.89
N ALA A 202 3.93 6.80 -50.74
CA ALA A 202 3.49 5.91 -51.82
C ALA A 202 2.63 6.60 -52.90
N VAL A 203 2.23 7.86 -52.68
CA VAL A 203 1.38 8.67 -53.58
C VAL A 203 2.19 9.75 -54.34
N ARG A 204 3.52 9.73 -54.25
CA ARG A 204 4.44 10.54 -55.07
C ARG A 204 5.14 9.71 -56.13
#